data_AF-A0A8T7A5B0-F1
#
_entry.id   AF-A0A8T7A5B0-F1
#
_cell.length_a   1.000
_cell.length_b   1.000
_cell.length_c   1.000
_cell.angle_alpha   90.00
_cell.angle_beta   90.00
_cell.angle_gamma   90.00
#
_symmetry.space_group_name_H-M   'P 1'
#
loop_
_entity.id
_entity.type
_entity.pdbx_description
1 polymer ?
#
loop_
_entity_poly.entity_id
_entity_poly.type
_entity_poly.pdbx_seq_one_letter_code
_entity_poly.pdbx_strand_id
1 'polypeptide(L)'
;SMHKRSSIAIEIVKGIRAACGDDFPIILRFSQWKQQDYSAKLAQTPEELQDFLMPLVDAGVDFFHCSTRRFWEPEFPEDESGNSDLNLAGWTQKLSGKPAITVGSIGLSNDFISERKGETFKNGEVTDIDNLIQRMNNHEFELAAVGRALISNPDWAEKIRTRENADIKPYNAEDLKQLI
;
A
#
# COMPACT_ATOMS: atom_id res chain seq x y z
N SER A 1 -25.68 -2.11 -1.93
CA SER A 1 -24.82 -3.23 -2.36
C SER A 1 -23.45 -2.68 -2.77
N MET A 2 -22.41 -3.51 -2.76
CA MET A 2 -21.07 -3.15 -3.21
C MET A 2 -21.05 -2.64 -4.65
N HIS A 3 -21.73 -3.34 -5.56
CA HIS A 3 -21.85 -2.98 -6.97
C HIS A 3 -22.42 -1.57 -7.21
N LYS A 4 -23.43 -1.14 -6.43
CA LYS A 4 -23.97 0.23 -6.55
C LYS A 4 -23.02 1.30 -6.02
N ARG A 5 -22.13 0.95 -5.09
CA ARG A 5 -21.12 1.88 -4.54
C ARG A 5 -19.90 1.99 -5.45
N SER A 6 -19.53 0.91 -6.15
CA SER A 6 -18.39 0.91 -7.08
C SER A 6 -18.71 1.57 -8.42
N SER A 7 -19.99 1.79 -8.77
CA SER A 7 -20.38 2.38 -10.06
C SER A 7 -19.70 3.72 -10.34
N ILE A 8 -19.59 4.61 -9.35
CA ILE A 8 -18.91 5.89 -9.54
C ILE A 8 -17.43 5.72 -9.89
N ALA A 9 -16.73 4.79 -9.24
CA ALA A 9 -15.33 4.51 -9.52
C ALA A 9 -15.15 3.89 -10.91
N ILE A 10 -16.04 2.97 -11.30
CA ILE A 10 -16.06 2.32 -12.61
C ILE A 10 -16.23 3.36 -13.72
N GLU A 11 -17.21 4.26 -13.60
CA GLU A 11 -17.47 5.28 -14.62
C GLU A 11 -16.34 6.31 -14.71
N ILE A 12 -15.67 6.64 -13.58
CA ILE A 12 -14.47 7.48 -13.60
C ILE A 12 -13.33 6.79 -14.36
N VAL A 13 -13.06 5.51 -14.10
CA VAL A 13 -11.99 4.78 -14.80
C VAL A 13 -12.26 4.71 -16.29
N LYS A 14 -13.50 4.38 -16.71
CA LYS A 14 -13.90 4.38 -18.12
C LYS A 14 -13.74 5.76 -18.76
N GLY A 15 -14.09 6.82 -18.04
CA GLY A 15 -13.93 8.20 -18.50
C GLY A 15 -12.46 8.57 -18.72
N ILE A 16 -11.57 8.20 -17.79
CA ILE A 16 -10.12 8.40 -17.93
C ILE A 16 -9.60 7.61 -19.13
N ARG A 17 -9.98 6.34 -19.27
CA ARG A 17 -9.57 5.50 -20.41
C ARG A 17 -10.00 6.10 -21.75
N ALA A 18 -11.25 6.54 -21.85
CA ALA A 18 -11.78 7.17 -23.06
C ALA A 18 -11.06 8.50 -23.40
N ALA A 19 -10.62 9.24 -22.39
CA ALA A 19 -9.94 10.52 -22.58
C ALA A 19 -8.44 10.36 -22.92
N CYS A 20 -7.77 9.32 -22.41
CA CYS A 20 -6.32 9.18 -22.49
C CYS A 20 -5.84 8.06 -23.45
N GLY A 21 -6.72 7.16 -23.87
CA GLY A 21 -6.38 6.02 -24.74
C GLY A 21 -5.80 4.82 -23.98
N ASP A 22 -5.54 3.74 -24.71
CA ASP A 22 -5.15 2.43 -24.12
C ASP A 22 -3.72 2.40 -23.58
N ASP A 23 -2.83 3.24 -24.09
CA ASP A 23 -1.42 3.29 -23.66
C ASP A 23 -1.20 4.07 -22.36
N PHE A 24 -2.22 4.77 -21.84
CA PHE A 24 -2.10 5.56 -20.62
C PHE A 24 -2.33 4.70 -19.37
N PRO A 25 -1.36 4.54 -18.45
CA PRO A 25 -1.54 3.69 -17.28
C PRO A 25 -2.55 4.29 -16.29
N ILE A 26 -3.52 3.48 -15.85
CA ILE A 26 -4.48 3.86 -14.82
C ILE A 26 -4.20 3.07 -13.53
N ILE A 27 -3.77 3.79 -12.49
CA ILE A 27 -3.54 3.23 -11.15
C ILE A 27 -4.71 3.61 -10.25
N LEU A 28 -5.39 2.61 -9.68
CA LEU A 28 -6.44 2.85 -8.69
C LEU A 28 -5.91 2.57 -7.28
N ARG A 29 -5.95 3.60 -6.43
CA ARG A 29 -5.60 3.47 -5.00
C ARG A 29 -6.86 3.26 -4.16
N PHE A 30 -6.87 2.23 -3.33
CA PHE A 30 -7.99 1.94 -2.42
C PHE A 30 -7.52 1.52 -1.03
N SER A 31 -8.45 1.52 -0.06
CA SER A 31 -8.19 1.12 1.32
C SER A 31 -9.30 0.21 1.85
N GLN A 32 -8.90 -0.78 2.65
CA GLN A 32 -9.83 -1.53 3.50
C GLN A 32 -10.14 -0.74 4.79
N TRP A 33 -9.13 -0.12 5.40
CA TRP A 33 -9.24 0.65 6.65
C TRP A 33 -9.58 2.13 6.43
N LYS A 34 -9.99 2.81 7.52
CA LYS A 34 -10.22 4.26 7.59
C LYS A 34 -9.43 4.86 8.74
N GLN A 35 -8.97 6.11 8.59
CA GLN A 35 -8.20 6.78 9.65
C GLN A 35 -9.01 6.93 10.95
N GLN A 36 -10.33 7.09 10.84
CA GLN A 36 -11.25 7.21 11.97
C GLN A 36 -11.68 5.85 12.54
N ASP A 37 -11.50 4.77 11.77
CA ASP A 37 -11.91 3.42 12.12
C ASP A 37 -10.98 2.40 11.45
N TYR A 38 -10.02 1.92 12.23
CA TYR A 38 -9.04 0.95 11.78
C TYR A 38 -9.62 -0.47 11.64
N SER A 39 -10.81 -0.74 12.19
CA SER A 39 -11.51 -2.02 12.04
C SER A 39 -12.40 -2.07 10.80
N ALA A 40 -12.68 -0.93 10.19
CA ALA A 40 -13.44 -0.86 8.95
C ALA A 40 -12.76 -1.71 7.88
N LYS A 41 -13.57 -2.48 7.14
CA LYS A 41 -13.19 -3.18 5.92
C LYS A 41 -14.28 -3.04 4.88
N LEU A 42 -13.87 -2.85 3.63
CA LEU A 42 -14.77 -2.81 2.48
C LEU A 42 -15.24 -4.21 2.09
N ALA A 43 -14.33 -5.18 2.15
CA ALA A 43 -14.52 -6.60 1.89
C ALA A 43 -13.98 -7.42 3.07
N GLN A 44 -14.79 -8.35 3.58
CA GLN A 44 -14.46 -9.18 4.74
C GLN A 44 -13.76 -10.49 4.35
N THR A 45 -13.92 -10.94 3.12
CA THR A 45 -13.32 -12.18 2.61
C THR A 45 -12.59 -11.94 1.29
N PRO A 46 -11.71 -12.86 0.86
CA PRO A 46 -11.11 -12.81 -0.47
C PRO A 46 -12.14 -12.74 -1.61
N GLU A 47 -13.27 -13.45 -1.49
CA GLU A 47 -14.34 -13.46 -2.50
C GLU A 47 -14.99 -12.08 -2.61
N GLU A 48 -15.32 -11.46 -1.48
CA GLU A 48 -15.85 -10.09 -1.48
C GLU A 48 -14.84 -9.09 -2.05
N LEU A 49 -13.54 -9.30 -1.81
CA LEU A 49 -12.49 -8.46 -2.38
C LEU A 49 -12.42 -8.66 -3.90
N GLN A 50 -12.52 -9.89 -4.40
CA GLN A 50 -12.55 -10.18 -5.83
C GLN A 50 -13.76 -9.52 -6.49
N ASP A 51 -14.96 -9.62 -5.90
CA ASP A 51 -16.18 -8.97 -6.38
C ASP A 51 -16.06 -7.43 -6.45
N PHE A 52 -15.23 -6.84 -5.58
CA PHE A 52 -14.89 -5.42 -5.64
C PHE A 52 -13.90 -5.09 -6.77
N LEU A 53 -12.89 -5.93 -6.97
CA LEU A 53 -11.77 -5.68 -7.89
C LEU A 53 -12.14 -5.90 -9.36
N MET A 54 -12.84 -7.00 -9.68
CA MET A 54 -13.06 -7.41 -11.07
C MET A 54 -13.78 -6.35 -11.92
N PRO A 55 -14.83 -5.67 -11.42
CA PRO A 55 -15.46 -4.59 -12.19
C PRO A 55 -14.53 -3.41 -12.50
N LEU A 56 -13.51 -3.17 -11.68
CA LEU A 56 -12.50 -2.12 -11.90
C LEU A 56 -11.45 -2.57 -12.92
N VAL A 57 -11.09 -3.86 -12.91
CA VAL A 57 -10.27 -4.47 -13.96
C VAL A 57 -10.97 -4.32 -15.31
N ASP A 58 -12.24 -4.71 -15.39
CA ASP A 58 -13.06 -4.60 -16.61
C ASP A 58 -13.22 -3.16 -17.09
N ALA A 59 -13.20 -2.19 -16.16
CA ALA A 59 -13.26 -0.77 -16.48
C ALA A 59 -11.95 -0.24 -17.11
N GLY A 60 -10.83 -0.95 -16.94
CA GLY A 60 -9.53 -0.59 -17.51
C GLY A 60 -8.49 -0.13 -16.50
N VAL A 61 -8.58 -0.53 -15.22
CA VAL A 61 -7.49 -0.35 -14.26
C VAL A 61 -6.31 -1.27 -14.61
N ASP A 62 -5.11 -0.70 -14.62
CA ASP A 62 -3.87 -1.40 -14.95
C ASP A 62 -3.10 -1.85 -13.71
N PHE A 63 -3.13 -1.04 -12.64
CA PHE A 63 -2.43 -1.29 -11.37
C PHE A 63 -3.32 -0.95 -10.17
N PHE A 64 -3.15 -1.70 -9.09
CA PHE A 64 -3.79 -1.38 -7.81
C PHE A 64 -2.78 -0.93 -6.76
N HIS A 65 -2.98 0.26 -6.20
CA HIS A 65 -2.23 0.72 -5.03
C HIS A 65 -3.02 0.41 -3.76
N CYS A 66 -2.54 -0.56 -3.00
CA CYS A 66 -3.25 -1.17 -1.89
C CYS A 66 -2.83 -0.54 -0.57
N SER A 67 -3.67 0.36 -0.02
CA SER A 67 -3.33 1.09 1.20
C SER A 67 -3.37 0.19 2.43
N THR A 68 -2.23 -0.02 3.09
CA THR A 68 -2.13 -0.64 4.43
C THR A 68 -1.25 0.20 5.36
N ARG A 69 -1.35 -0.03 6.68
CA ARG A 69 -0.53 0.63 7.70
C ARG A 69 0.85 0.00 7.81
N ARG A 70 0.92 -1.32 7.68
CA ARG A 70 2.13 -2.14 7.77
C ARG A 70 2.08 -3.19 6.67
N PHE A 71 3.08 -3.21 5.81
CA PHE A 71 3.08 -4.10 4.64
C PHE A 71 3.13 -5.59 5.02
N TRP A 72 3.60 -5.93 6.23
CA TRP A 72 3.74 -7.32 6.68
C TRP A 72 2.49 -7.85 7.38
N GLU A 73 1.48 -7.02 7.62
CA GLU A 73 0.24 -7.48 8.25
C GLU A 73 -0.62 -8.24 7.22
N PRO A 74 -1.10 -9.44 7.58
CA PRO A 74 -1.99 -10.20 6.72
C PRO A 74 -3.35 -9.52 6.60
N GLU A 75 -3.92 -9.52 5.39
CA GLU A 75 -5.25 -8.95 5.18
C GLU A 75 -6.35 -9.90 5.66
N PHE A 76 -6.24 -11.20 5.36
CA PHE A 76 -7.22 -12.22 5.75
C PHE A 76 -6.50 -13.35 6.52
N PRO A 77 -6.15 -13.12 7.81
CA PRO A 77 -5.39 -14.09 8.61
C PRO A 77 -6.16 -15.38 8.90
N GLU A 78 -7.49 -15.35 8.84
CA GLU A 78 -8.37 -16.49 9.13
C GLU A 78 -8.75 -17.29 7.85
N ASP A 79 -8.16 -16.97 6.70
CA ASP A 79 -8.46 -17.66 5.45
C ASP A 79 -8.03 -19.13 5.48
N GLU A 80 -8.98 -20.04 5.23
CA GLU A 80 -8.81 -21.50 5.36
C GLU A 80 -7.83 -22.11 4.32
N SER A 81 -7.41 -21.34 3.30
CA SER A 81 -6.57 -21.83 2.20
C SER A 81 -5.08 -21.95 2.55
N GLY A 82 -4.66 -21.54 3.76
CA GLY A 82 -3.26 -21.58 4.19
C GLY A 82 -2.36 -20.50 3.59
N ASN A 83 -2.92 -19.55 2.81
CA ASN A 83 -2.22 -18.33 2.35
C ASN A 83 -2.47 -17.15 3.31
N SER A 84 -2.49 -17.41 4.61
CA SER A 84 -2.90 -16.43 5.62
C SER A 84 -1.99 -15.22 5.72
N ASP A 85 -0.80 -15.24 5.10
CA ASP A 85 0.23 -14.21 5.29
C ASP A 85 0.24 -13.10 4.22
N LEU A 86 -0.60 -13.22 3.18
CA LEU A 86 -0.69 -12.18 2.14
C LEU A 86 -1.32 -10.90 2.72
N ASN A 87 -0.64 -9.78 2.46
CA ASN A 87 -1.21 -8.46 2.72
C ASN A 87 -2.26 -8.10 1.64
N LEU A 88 -2.85 -6.91 1.73
CA LEU A 88 -3.86 -6.46 0.76
C LEU A 88 -3.34 -6.43 -0.68
N ALA A 89 -2.08 -6.04 -0.90
CA ALA A 89 -1.47 -6.04 -2.24
C ALA A 89 -1.31 -7.46 -2.78
N GLY A 90 -0.85 -8.39 -1.95
CA GLY A 90 -0.77 -9.83 -2.21
C GLY A 90 -2.09 -10.41 -2.68
N TRP A 91 -3.15 -10.21 -1.90
CA TRP A 91 -4.49 -10.66 -2.27
C TRP A 91 -5.00 -9.99 -3.53
N THR A 92 -4.80 -8.68 -3.67
CA THR A 92 -5.25 -7.94 -4.85
C THR A 92 -4.60 -8.45 -6.12
N GLN A 93 -3.29 -8.67 -6.12
CA GLN A 93 -2.56 -9.22 -7.26
C GLN A 93 -3.03 -10.63 -7.60
N LYS A 94 -3.15 -11.50 -6.59
CA LYS A 94 -3.63 -12.88 -6.74
C LYS A 94 -5.03 -12.96 -7.34
N LEU A 95 -5.95 -12.12 -6.88
CA LEU A 95 -7.37 -12.18 -7.28
C LEU A 95 -7.66 -11.45 -8.60
N SER A 96 -7.02 -10.29 -8.83
CA SER A 96 -7.30 -9.47 -10.01
C SER A 96 -6.45 -9.84 -11.23
N GLY A 97 -5.31 -10.51 -11.02
CA GLY A 97 -4.30 -10.74 -12.06
C GLY A 97 -3.61 -9.45 -12.55
N LYS A 98 -3.86 -8.31 -11.89
CA LYS A 98 -3.18 -7.04 -12.17
C LYS A 98 -2.04 -6.81 -11.18
N PRO A 99 -0.95 -6.16 -11.61
CA PRO A 99 0.15 -5.83 -10.71
C PRO A 99 -0.32 -4.90 -9.57
N ALA A 100 0.17 -5.16 -8.37
CA ALA A 100 -0.17 -4.41 -7.17
C ALA A 100 1.03 -3.64 -6.60
N ILE A 101 0.72 -2.52 -5.94
CA ILE A 101 1.66 -1.68 -5.21
C ILE A 101 1.34 -1.80 -3.72
N THR A 102 2.29 -2.29 -2.92
CA THR A 102 2.17 -2.28 -1.46
C THR A 102 2.64 -0.94 -0.87
N VAL A 103 2.26 -0.66 0.36
CA VAL A 103 2.70 0.51 1.14
C VAL A 103 2.63 0.14 2.63
N GLY A 104 3.15 1.00 3.49
CA GLY A 104 2.90 0.92 4.92
C GLY A 104 4.15 0.56 5.72
N SER A 105 4.65 1.53 6.47
CA SER A 105 5.80 1.40 7.37
C SER A 105 7.10 0.89 6.75
N ILE A 106 7.30 1.10 5.44
CA ILE A 106 8.56 0.77 4.75
C ILE A 106 9.66 1.73 5.21
N GLY A 107 10.76 1.18 5.72
CA GLY A 107 11.91 1.93 6.22
C GLY A 107 11.64 2.72 7.52
N LEU A 108 10.60 2.35 8.28
CA LEU A 108 10.21 3.00 9.55
C LEU A 108 10.21 1.98 10.70
N SER A 109 10.68 2.36 11.89
CA SER A 109 10.56 1.51 13.09
C SER A 109 9.10 1.24 13.48
N ASN A 110 8.93 0.12 14.18
CA ASN A 110 7.63 -0.35 14.66
C ASN A 110 6.94 0.58 15.68
N ASP A 111 7.68 1.54 16.24
CA ASP A 111 7.28 2.45 17.33
C ASP A 111 6.44 3.65 16.88
N PHE A 112 5.99 3.70 15.62
CA PHE A 112 5.09 4.75 15.13
C PHE A 112 3.71 4.79 15.82
N ILE A 113 3.38 3.83 16.69
CA ILE A 113 2.12 3.82 17.44
C ILE A 113 2.32 4.44 18.82
N SER A 114 2.46 5.76 18.84
CA SER A 114 1.99 6.59 19.94
C SER A 114 0.96 7.60 19.42
N GLU A 115 -0.18 7.08 18.93
CA GLU A 115 -1.42 7.87 18.79
C GLU A 115 -2.07 8.12 20.17
N ARG A 116 -1.27 8.58 21.16
CA ARG A 116 -1.77 9.08 22.43
C ARG A 116 -1.46 10.56 22.51
N LYS A 117 -2.52 11.35 22.61
CA LYS A 117 -2.54 12.81 22.83
C LYS A 117 -1.36 13.24 23.73
N GLY A 118 -0.40 13.95 23.15
CA GLY A 118 0.56 14.76 23.90
C GLY A 118 1.95 14.18 24.15
N GLU A 119 2.35 13.06 23.55
CA GLU A 119 3.72 12.56 23.69
C GLU A 119 4.57 12.84 22.45
N THR A 120 5.73 13.46 22.68
CA THR A 120 6.78 13.80 21.71
C THR A 120 7.19 12.60 20.87
N PHE A 121 7.19 12.79 19.55
CA PHE A 121 7.77 11.89 18.55
C PHE A 121 9.18 11.46 19.00
N LYS A 122 9.37 10.19 19.35
CA LYS A 122 10.71 9.64 19.56
C LYS A 122 11.27 9.26 18.20
N ASN A 123 12.51 9.71 17.94
CA ASN A 123 13.29 9.34 16.75
C ASN A 123 13.22 7.82 16.55
N GLY A 124 12.60 7.37 15.46
CA GLY A 124 12.51 5.95 15.16
C GLY A 124 13.87 5.38 14.76
N GLU A 125 14.06 4.07 14.88
CA GLU A 125 15.19 3.38 14.24
C GLU A 125 14.84 3.09 12.77
N VAL A 126 15.85 2.98 11.91
CA VAL A 126 15.65 2.51 10.53
C VAL A 126 15.47 0.99 10.57
N THR A 127 14.36 0.49 10.06
CA THR A 127 14.13 -0.95 9.92
C THR A 127 14.67 -1.46 8.59
N ASP A 128 15.22 -2.68 8.62
CA ASP A 128 15.62 -3.39 7.42
C ASP A 128 14.40 -3.66 6.51
N ILE A 129 14.63 -3.62 5.20
CA ILE A 129 13.63 -3.91 4.16
C ILE A 129 13.74 -5.36 3.65
N ASP A 130 14.59 -6.20 4.23
CA ASP A 130 14.74 -7.61 3.84
C ASP A 130 13.40 -8.37 3.71
N ASN A 131 12.47 -8.18 4.66
CA ASN A 131 11.13 -8.77 4.57
C ASN A 131 10.36 -8.26 3.33
N LEU A 132 10.42 -6.96 3.05
CA LEU A 132 9.81 -6.38 1.85
C LEU A 132 10.41 -7.00 0.58
N ILE A 133 11.73 -7.11 0.51
CA ILE A 133 12.46 -7.71 -0.62
C ILE A 133 12.05 -9.17 -0.80
N GLN A 134 11.99 -9.95 0.29
CA GLN A 134 11.56 -11.34 0.23
C GLN A 134 10.15 -11.48 -0.35
N ARG A 135 9.19 -10.67 0.11
CA ARG A 135 7.80 -10.69 -0.40
C ARG A 135 7.71 -10.27 -1.87
N MET A 136 8.51 -9.30 -2.31
CA MET A 136 8.61 -8.92 -3.72
C MET A 136 9.20 -10.05 -4.58
N ASN A 137 10.25 -10.74 -4.10
CA ASN A 137 10.83 -11.90 -4.78
C ASN A 137 9.86 -13.08 -4.88
N ASN A 138 8.89 -13.17 -3.96
CA ASN A 138 7.80 -14.15 -4.02
C ASN A 138 6.65 -13.72 -4.96
N HIS A 139 6.78 -12.61 -5.68
CA HIS A 139 5.74 -12.03 -6.55
C HIS A 139 4.40 -11.78 -5.83
N GLU A 140 4.46 -11.41 -4.54
CA GLU A 140 3.25 -10.98 -3.83
C GLU A 140 2.75 -9.63 -4.36
N PHE A 141 3.66 -8.74 -4.75
CA PHE A 141 3.35 -7.45 -5.36
C PHE A 141 4.58 -6.94 -6.13
N GLU A 142 4.34 -6.18 -7.19
CA GLU A 142 5.42 -5.76 -8.11
C GLU A 142 6.13 -4.48 -7.66
N LEU A 143 5.46 -3.61 -6.90
CA LEU A 143 6.00 -2.32 -6.48
C LEU A 143 5.75 -2.04 -5.00
N ALA A 144 6.59 -1.19 -4.41
CA ALA A 144 6.47 -0.71 -3.05
C ALA A 144 6.51 0.82 -3.02
N ALA A 145 5.43 1.44 -2.51
CA ALA A 145 5.35 2.88 -2.35
C ALA A 145 5.97 3.31 -1.02
N VAL A 146 6.97 4.19 -1.09
CA VAL A 146 7.64 4.77 0.07
C VAL A 146 7.14 6.21 0.25
N GLY A 147 6.89 6.60 1.50
CA GLY A 147 6.35 7.93 1.85
C GLY A 147 7.27 8.67 2.81
N ARG A 148 6.95 8.59 4.11
CA ARG A 148 7.68 9.27 5.20
C ARG A 148 9.21 9.13 5.13
N ALA A 149 9.75 7.95 4.81
CA ALA A 149 11.18 7.76 4.68
C ALA A 149 11.82 8.64 3.58
N LEU A 150 11.12 8.90 2.47
CA LEU A 150 11.56 9.80 1.40
C LEU A 150 11.55 11.27 1.81
N ILE A 151 10.66 11.68 2.72
CA ILE A 151 10.58 13.07 3.19
C ILE A 151 11.87 13.45 3.92
N SER A 152 12.39 12.57 4.77
CA SER A 152 13.63 12.80 5.52
C SER A 152 14.89 12.41 4.73
N ASN A 153 14.73 11.67 3.63
CA ASN A 153 15.83 11.18 2.79
C ASN A 153 15.41 11.23 1.31
N PRO A 154 15.60 12.36 0.61
CA PRO A 154 15.33 12.44 -0.83
C PRO A 154 16.15 11.43 -1.65
N ASP A 155 17.31 11.01 -1.12
CA ASP A 155 18.23 10.01 -1.67
C ASP A 155 17.99 8.58 -1.13
N TRP A 156 16.85 8.31 -0.49
CA TRP A 156 16.57 7.02 0.17
C TRP A 156 16.81 5.81 -0.74
N ALA A 157 16.28 5.85 -1.97
CA ALA A 157 16.40 4.73 -2.90
C ALA A 157 17.86 4.45 -3.27
N GLU A 158 18.67 5.49 -3.41
CA GLU A 158 20.09 5.38 -3.70
C GLU A 158 20.85 4.77 -2.51
N LYS A 159 20.58 5.24 -1.29
CA LYS A 159 21.18 4.69 -0.06
C LYS A 159 20.85 3.22 0.15
N ILE A 160 19.61 2.83 -0.10
CA ILE A 160 19.19 1.42 -0.07
C ILE A 160 19.96 0.60 -1.11
N ARG A 161 20.11 1.14 -2.33
CA ARG A 161 20.83 0.49 -3.44
C ARG A 161 22.32 0.30 -3.13
N THR A 162 22.97 1.28 -2.52
CA THR A 162 24.41 1.25 -2.18
C THR A 162 24.71 0.56 -0.85
N ARG A 163 23.67 0.13 -0.11
CA ARG A 163 23.77 -0.43 1.26
C ARG A 163 24.37 0.56 2.28
N GLU A 164 24.23 1.86 2.03
CA GLU A 164 24.60 2.93 2.96
C GLU A 164 23.50 3.15 4.02
N ASN A 165 23.02 2.04 4.60
CA ASN A 165 21.85 2.04 5.50
C ASN A 165 22.10 2.85 6.79
N ALA A 166 23.37 3.01 7.19
CA ALA A 166 23.76 3.78 8.38
C ALA A 166 23.45 5.28 8.26
N ASP A 167 23.34 5.81 7.05
CA ASP A 167 23.10 7.24 6.79
C ASP A 167 21.63 7.56 6.48
N ILE A 168 20.74 6.57 6.60
CA ILE A 168 19.29 6.78 6.49
C ILE A 168 18.81 7.46 7.78
N LYS A 169 18.26 8.67 7.62
CA LYS A 169 17.65 9.41 8.71
C LYS A 169 16.26 8.85 9.02
N PRO A 170 15.92 8.64 10.29
CA PRO A 170 14.55 8.37 10.67
C PRO A 170 13.61 9.50 10.23
N TYR A 171 12.35 9.17 9.96
CA TYR A 171 11.36 10.20 9.67
C TYR A 171 11.21 11.17 10.84
N ASN A 172 11.24 12.47 10.57
CA ASN A 172 10.91 13.53 11.53
C ASN A 172 9.75 14.38 11.02
N ALA A 173 8.74 14.62 11.86
CA ALA A 173 7.60 15.46 11.53
C ALA A 173 7.98 16.92 11.23
N GLU A 174 9.10 17.40 11.78
CA GLU A 174 9.64 18.73 11.48
C GLU A 174 10.06 18.87 10.01
N ASP A 175 10.42 17.78 9.34
CA ASP A 175 10.84 17.80 7.93
C ASP A 175 9.67 18.21 7.01
N LEU A 176 8.41 18.06 7.44
CA LEU A 176 7.24 18.56 6.71
C LEU A 176 7.20 20.09 6.57
N LYS A 177 8.01 20.82 7.35
CA LYS A 177 8.08 22.28 7.30
C LYS A 177 9.04 22.80 6.22
N GLN A 178 9.77 21.92 5.55
CA GLN A 178 10.75 22.29 4.54
C GLN A 178 10.55 21.44 3.27
N LEU A 179 10.77 22.04 2.11
CA LEU A 179 10.83 21.34 0.83
C LEU A 179 12.29 21.42 0.35
N ILE A 180 12.99 20.30 0.47
CA ILE A 180 14.40 20.13 0.15
C ILE A 180 14.61 19.47 -1.21
#